data_AF-A0A1A6FQF1-F1
#
_entry.id   AF-A0A1A6FQF1-F1
#
_cell.length_a   1.000
_cell.length_b   1.000
_cell.length_c   1.000
_cell.angle_alpha   90.00
_cell.angle_beta   90.00
_cell.angle_gamma   90.00
#
_symmetry.space_group_name_H-M   'P 1'
#
loop_
_entity.id
_entity.type
_entity.pdbx_description
1 polymer ?
#
loop_
_entity_poly.entity_id
_entity_poly.type
_entity_poly.pdbx_seq_one_letter_code
_entity_poly.pdbx_strand_id
1 'polypeptide(L)'
;MAVGAFAGFGVACAAPFAAFAAVAAIANPRGAALTLTASAWLVNQIIGFAFLHYPTDPATLGWGVALLVVALLACETARLVAPRAGAVAAFVAGFGAYEGALYLATVATGGVTTHYAPESVARLFAINAAAFAALLAAGKIASLIATRRARRAYS
;
A
#
# COMPACT_ATOMS: atom_id res chain seq x y z
N MET A 1 -30.50 -6.77 3.98
CA MET A 1 -30.13 -7.93 4.83
C MET A 1 -29.17 -8.76 3.98
N ALA A 2 -27.88 -8.95 4.26
CA ALA A 2 -27.12 -8.87 5.50
C ALA A 2 -26.00 -7.83 5.42
N VAL A 3 -26.03 -6.92 6.39
CA VAL A 3 -24.87 -6.19 6.88
C VAL A 3 -24.26 -7.11 7.94
N GLY A 4 -22.98 -7.45 7.81
CA GLY A 4 -22.24 -8.33 8.72
C GLY A 4 -21.47 -9.38 7.92
N ALA A 5 -20.14 -9.42 7.88
CA ALA A 5 -19.18 -8.95 8.85
C ALA A 5 -17.87 -8.56 8.15
N PHE A 6 -17.56 -7.26 8.12
CA PHE A 6 -16.17 -6.79 8.01
C PHE A 6 -15.47 -6.76 9.40
N ALA A 7 -16.16 -7.25 10.44
CA ALA A 7 -15.61 -7.43 11.76
C ALA A 7 -15.06 -8.87 11.87
N GLY A 8 -13.75 -9.03 11.77
CA GLY A 8 -13.13 -10.32 12.09
C GLY A 8 -11.62 -10.42 11.93
N PHE A 9 -11.01 -9.68 11.01
CA PHE A 9 -9.54 -9.62 10.90
C PHE A 9 -9.09 -8.21 10.58
N GLY A 10 -8.80 -7.43 11.62
CA GLY A 10 -8.17 -6.10 11.55
C GLY A 10 -6.76 -6.07 10.95
N VAL A 11 -6.39 -7.12 10.20
CA VAL A 11 -5.14 -7.35 9.47
C VAL A 11 -5.35 -7.59 7.97
N ALA A 12 -6.58 -7.86 7.51
CA ALA A 12 -6.85 -8.24 6.10
C ALA A 12 -7.15 -7.06 5.16
N CYS A 13 -7.78 -5.99 5.65
CA CYS A 13 -8.11 -4.80 4.85
C CYS A 13 -7.05 -3.68 4.98
N ALA A 14 -6.17 -3.75 5.98
CA ALA A 14 -5.16 -2.73 6.27
C ALA A 14 -3.79 -3.07 5.64
N ALA A 15 -3.77 -3.75 4.50
CA ALA A 15 -2.53 -3.96 3.75
C ALA A 15 -1.91 -2.58 3.50
N PRO A 16 -0.66 -2.34 3.95
CA PRO A 16 -0.08 -1.00 3.95
C PRO A 16 0.44 -0.63 2.55
N PHE A 17 -0.48 -0.58 1.57
CA PHE A 17 -0.16 -0.36 0.17
C PHE A 17 0.55 0.97 -0.06
N ALA A 18 0.13 2.02 0.64
CA ALA A 18 0.80 3.32 0.56
C ALA A 18 2.27 3.23 1.03
N ALA A 19 2.54 2.47 2.09
CA ALA A 19 3.90 2.23 2.57
C ALA A 19 4.74 1.43 1.56
N PHE A 20 4.19 0.32 1.04
CA PHE A 20 4.86 -0.50 0.03
C PHE A 20 5.14 0.29 -1.25
N ALA A 21 4.14 1.02 -1.75
CA ALA A 21 4.26 1.86 -2.93
C ALA A 21 5.33 2.94 -2.74
N ALA A 22 5.36 3.62 -1.58
CA ALA A 22 6.36 4.63 -1.28
C ALA A 22 7.78 4.04 -1.24
N VAL A 23 7.99 2.92 -0.55
CA VAL A 23 9.31 2.26 -0.51
C VAL A 23 9.74 1.78 -1.88
N ALA A 24 8.82 1.16 -2.64
CA ALA A 24 9.09 0.71 -4.00
C ALA A 24 9.50 1.88 -4.90
N ALA A 25 8.78 3.01 -4.83
CA ALA A 25 9.04 4.23 -5.58
C ALA A 25 10.39 4.87 -5.26
N ILE A 26 10.79 4.86 -3.99
CA ILE A 26 12.06 5.45 -3.53
C ILE A 26 13.25 4.56 -3.91
N ALA A 27 13.09 3.24 -3.81
CA ALA A 27 14.21 2.31 -3.93
C ALA A 27 14.45 1.79 -5.36
N ASN A 28 13.51 1.99 -6.30
CA ASN A 28 13.55 1.33 -7.61
C ASN A 28 13.26 2.29 -8.79
N PRO A 29 13.71 1.95 -10.01
CA PRO A 29 13.25 2.62 -11.22
C PRO A 29 11.73 2.42 -11.43
N ARG A 30 11.11 3.31 -12.22
CA ARG A 30 9.64 3.44 -12.33
C ARG A 30 8.94 2.11 -12.61
N GLY A 31 9.39 1.41 -13.64
CA GLY A 31 8.80 0.13 -14.06
C GLY A 31 8.81 -0.89 -12.92
N ALA A 32 9.97 -1.08 -12.28
CA ALA A 32 10.10 -2.01 -11.16
C ALA A 32 9.26 -1.58 -9.94
N ALA A 33 9.17 -0.28 -9.64
CA ALA A 33 8.34 0.21 -8.55
C ALA A 33 6.84 -0.08 -8.78
N LEU A 34 6.35 0.16 -9.99
CA LEU A 34 4.96 -0.15 -10.37
C LEU A 34 4.71 -1.66 -10.35
N THR A 35 5.62 -2.47 -10.89
CA THR A 35 5.50 -3.93 -10.87
C THR A 35 5.46 -4.46 -9.43
N LEU A 36 6.37 -4.01 -8.55
CA LEU A 36 6.37 -4.42 -7.14
C LEU A 36 5.07 -4.03 -6.42
N THR A 37 4.55 -2.83 -6.70
CA THR A 37 3.28 -2.35 -6.14
C THR A 37 2.12 -3.22 -6.62
N ALA A 38 2.06 -3.53 -7.93
CA ALA A 38 1.05 -4.40 -8.51
C ALA A 38 1.16 -5.84 -7.99
N SER A 39 2.37 -6.37 -7.78
CA SER A 39 2.59 -7.68 -7.18
C SER A 39 2.09 -7.74 -5.73
N ALA A 40 2.36 -6.70 -4.93
CA ALA A 40 1.83 -6.60 -3.57
C ALA A 40 0.29 -6.58 -3.58
N TRP A 41 -0.31 -5.83 -4.50
CA TRP A 41 -1.76 -5.87 -4.73
C TRP A 41 -2.26 -7.26 -5.10
N LEU A 42 -1.60 -7.95 -6.03
CA LEU A 42 -2.02 -9.27 -6.48
C LEU A 42 -1.97 -10.30 -5.34
N VAL A 43 -0.92 -10.26 -4.52
CA VAL A 43 -0.80 -11.10 -3.32
C VAL A 43 -1.98 -10.84 -2.38
N ASN A 44 -2.33 -9.58 -2.15
CA ASN A 44 -3.50 -9.23 -1.35
C ASN A 44 -4.82 -9.74 -1.95
N GLN A 45 -4.99 -9.67 -3.29
CA GLN A 45 -6.18 -10.23 -3.94
C GLN A 45 -6.23 -11.75 -3.77
N ILE A 46 -5.11 -12.45 -3.97
CA ILE A 46 -5.03 -13.90 -3.77
C ILE A 46 -5.39 -14.26 -2.33
N ILE A 47 -4.85 -13.54 -1.34
CA ILE A 47 -5.21 -13.76 0.07
C ILE A 47 -6.71 -13.55 0.29
N GLY A 48 -7.27 -12.44 -0.21
CA GLY A 48 -8.69 -12.11 -0.09
C GLY A 48 -9.61 -13.17 -0.69
N PHE A 49 -9.39 -13.54 -1.95
CA PHE A 49 -10.28 -14.47 -2.66
C PHE A 49 -10.03 -15.94 -2.31
N ALA A 50 -8.77 -16.36 -2.20
CA ALA A 50 -8.44 -17.78 -2.01
C ALA A 50 -8.49 -18.23 -0.54
N PHE A 51 -8.16 -17.33 0.41
CA PHE A 51 -8.04 -17.70 1.84
C PHE A 51 -9.08 -17.03 2.73
N LEU A 52 -9.52 -15.81 2.39
CA LEU A 52 -10.56 -15.11 3.14
C LEU A 52 -11.95 -15.24 2.50
N HIS A 53 -12.04 -15.98 1.40
CA HIS A 53 -13.28 -16.29 0.69
C HIS A 53 -14.10 -15.04 0.36
N TYR A 54 -13.44 -13.98 -0.11
CA TYR A 54 -14.12 -12.77 -0.55
C TYR A 54 -15.19 -13.09 -1.60
N PRO A 55 -16.37 -12.44 -1.53
CA PRO A 55 -17.41 -12.60 -2.53
C PRO A 55 -16.90 -12.30 -3.94
N THR A 56 -17.26 -13.11 -4.93
CA THR A 56 -16.87 -12.92 -6.34
C THR A 56 -17.88 -12.09 -7.13
N ASP A 57 -18.69 -11.29 -6.45
CA ASP A 57 -19.66 -10.41 -7.10
C ASP A 57 -18.96 -9.23 -7.80
N PRO A 58 -19.62 -8.61 -8.80
CA PRO A 58 -19.03 -7.51 -9.58
C PRO A 58 -18.56 -6.32 -8.75
N ALA A 59 -19.22 -6.02 -7.62
CA ALA A 59 -18.83 -4.89 -6.77
C ALA A 59 -17.53 -5.19 -6.03
N THR A 60 -17.39 -6.39 -5.47
CA THR A 60 -16.14 -6.81 -4.79
C THR A 60 -14.96 -6.85 -5.76
N LEU A 61 -15.17 -7.39 -6.97
CA LEU A 61 -14.14 -7.37 -8.03
C LEU A 61 -13.78 -5.96 -8.47
N GLY A 62 -14.77 -5.07 -8.60
CA GLY A 62 -14.57 -3.66 -8.94
C GLY A 62 -13.72 -2.93 -7.91
N TRP A 63 -13.95 -3.17 -6.62
CA TRP A 63 -13.11 -2.63 -5.54
C TRP A 63 -11.69 -3.17 -5.57
N GLY A 64 -11.51 -4.44 -5.94
CA GLY A 64 -10.19 -5.02 -6.20
C GLY A 64 -9.41 -4.22 -7.25
N VAL A 65 -10.05 -3.89 -8.38
CA VAL A 65 -9.43 -3.08 -9.44
C VAL A 65 -9.17 -1.64 -8.97
N ALA A 66 -10.11 -1.03 -8.24
CA ALA A 66 -9.93 0.31 -7.69
C ALA A 66 -8.71 0.38 -6.78
N LEU A 67 -8.50 -0.62 -5.91
CA LEU A 67 -7.32 -0.72 -5.05
C LEU A 67 -6.01 -0.75 -5.84
N LEU A 68 -5.97 -1.43 -6.99
CA LEU A 68 -4.78 -1.44 -7.86
C LEU A 68 -4.49 -0.03 -8.37
N VAL A 69 -5.50 0.62 -8.97
CA VAL A 69 -5.36 1.96 -9.54
C VAL A 69 -4.86 2.95 -8.49
N VAL A 70 -5.45 2.92 -7.30
CA VAL A 70 -5.10 3.82 -6.21
C VAL A 70 -3.71 3.52 -5.64
N ALA A 71 -3.30 2.25 -5.55
CA ALA A 71 -1.94 1.88 -5.15
C ALA A 71 -0.89 2.38 -6.15
N LEU A 72 -1.16 2.27 -7.45
CA LEU A 72 -0.28 2.79 -8.50
C LEU A 72 -0.19 4.32 -8.48
N LEU A 73 -1.32 5.01 -8.23
CA LEU A 73 -1.34 6.46 -8.03
C LEU A 73 -0.49 6.89 -6.83
N ALA A 74 -0.59 6.18 -5.71
CA ALA A 74 0.23 6.44 -4.53
C ALA A 74 1.72 6.25 -4.82
N CYS A 75 2.08 5.22 -5.60
CA CYS A 75 3.45 4.95 -6.03
C CYS A 75 4.02 6.11 -6.87
N GLU A 76 3.28 6.56 -7.89
CA GLU A 76 3.70 7.70 -8.71
C GLU A 76 3.80 8.99 -7.90
N THR A 77 2.84 9.23 -7.00
CA THR A 77 2.85 10.41 -6.13
C THR A 77 4.11 10.43 -5.26
N ALA A 78 4.41 9.31 -4.58
CA ALA A 78 5.62 9.18 -3.77
C ALA A 78 6.90 9.38 -4.61
N ARG A 79 6.93 8.81 -5.82
CA ARG A 79 8.06 8.95 -6.76
C ARG A 79 8.32 10.40 -7.15
N LEU A 80 7.26 11.19 -7.40
CA LEU A 80 7.39 12.60 -7.78
C LEU A 80 7.87 13.49 -6.62
N VAL A 81 7.50 13.13 -5.39
CA VAL A 81 7.82 13.90 -4.18
C VAL A 81 9.20 13.55 -3.62
N ALA A 82 9.62 12.28 -3.70
CA ALA A 82 10.86 11.80 -3.07
C ALA A 82 12.13 12.60 -3.44
N PRO A 83 12.38 12.98 -4.70
CA PRO A 83 13.58 13.74 -5.06
C PRO A 83 13.62 15.17 -4.50
N ARG A 84 12.47 15.73 -4.14
CA ARG A 84 12.32 17.14 -3.73
C ARG A 84 12.25 17.32 -2.22
N ALA A 85 11.64 16.36 -1.52
CA ALA A 85 11.31 16.50 -0.10
C ALA A 85 11.70 15.27 0.75
N GLY A 86 12.33 14.27 0.13
CA GLY A 86 12.82 13.08 0.83
C GLY A 86 11.76 12.02 1.10
N ALA A 87 12.20 10.94 1.75
CA ALA A 87 11.43 9.71 1.92
C ALA A 87 10.15 9.88 2.77
N VAL A 88 10.21 10.67 3.84
CA VAL A 88 9.05 10.90 4.72
C VAL A 88 7.96 11.68 4.00
N ALA A 89 8.32 12.75 3.30
CA ALA A 89 7.36 13.52 2.51
C ALA A 89 6.74 12.69 1.38
N ALA A 90 7.54 11.84 0.72
CA ALA A 90 7.04 10.91 -0.29
C ALA A 90 6.02 9.92 0.27
N PHE A 91 6.27 9.38 1.46
CA PHE A 91 5.32 8.52 2.16
C PHE A 91 4.02 9.26 2.49
N VAL A 92 4.11 10.44 3.10
CA VAL A 92 2.92 11.23 3.47
C VAL A 92 2.09 11.60 2.25
N ALA A 93 2.73 12.04 1.16
CA ALA A 93 2.06 12.36 -0.08
C ALA A 93 1.42 11.12 -0.75
N GLY A 94 2.14 10.00 -0.77
CA GLY A 94 1.62 8.73 -1.29
C GLY A 94 0.42 8.22 -0.48
N PHE A 95 0.46 8.30 0.85
CA PHE A 95 -0.66 7.96 1.72
C PHE A 95 -1.86 8.89 1.50
N GLY A 96 -1.63 10.20 1.41
CA GLY A 96 -2.68 11.17 1.13
C GLY A 96 -3.37 10.92 -0.22
N ALA A 97 -2.59 10.60 -1.26
CA ALA A 97 -3.13 10.21 -2.55
C ALA A 97 -3.92 8.88 -2.49
N TYR A 98 -3.43 7.92 -1.72
CA TYR A 98 -4.09 6.63 -1.53
C TYR A 98 -5.45 6.77 -0.85
N GLU A 99 -5.49 7.32 0.36
CA GLU A 99 -6.73 7.51 1.13
C GLU A 99 -7.67 8.48 0.43
N GLY A 100 -7.16 9.58 -0.14
CA GLY A 100 -7.96 10.56 -0.85
C GLY A 100 -8.65 9.95 -2.07
N ALA A 101 -7.95 9.14 -2.87
CA ALA A 101 -8.55 8.50 -4.04
C ALA A 101 -9.55 7.40 -3.65
N LEU A 102 -9.31 6.66 -2.56
CA LEU A 102 -10.30 5.70 -2.03
C LEU A 102 -11.56 6.41 -1.52
N TYR A 103 -11.41 7.53 -0.82
CA TYR A 103 -12.53 8.36 -0.39
C TYR A 103 -13.35 8.84 -1.59
N LEU A 104 -12.69 9.37 -2.62
CA LEU A 104 -13.37 9.81 -3.84
C LEU A 104 -14.08 8.66 -4.56
N ALA A 105 -13.47 7.48 -4.64
CA ALA A 105 -14.11 6.29 -5.22
C ALA A 105 -15.34 5.85 -4.40
N THR A 106 -15.26 5.95 -3.06
CA THR A 106 -16.38 5.63 -2.17
C THR A 106 -17.55 6.60 -2.39
N VAL A 107 -17.26 7.90 -2.48
CA VAL A 107 -18.28 8.91 -2.79
C VAL A 107 -18.90 8.67 -4.16
N ALA A 108 -18.07 8.43 -5.18
CA ALA A 108 -18.54 8.22 -6.56
C ALA A 108 -19.44 6.98 -6.72
N THR A 109 -19.27 5.97 -5.87
CA THR A 109 -20.07 4.73 -5.89
C THR A 109 -21.26 4.76 -4.92
N GLY A 110 -21.47 5.85 -4.19
CA GLY A 110 -22.52 5.96 -3.18
C GLY A 110 -22.26 5.09 -1.92
N GLY A 111 -20.99 4.74 -1.67
CA GLY A 111 -20.57 3.95 -0.53
C GLY A 111 -20.62 4.71 0.80
N VAL A 112 -20.44 3.99 1.90
CA VAL A 112 -20.48 4.53 3.26
C VAL A 112 -19.19 5.28 3.58
N THR A 113 -19.29 6.59 3.83
CA THR A 113 -18.13 7.46 4.10
C THR A 113 -17.76 7.56 5.58
N THR A 114 -18.58 7.06 6.51
CA THR A 114 -18.29 7.10 7.95
C THR A 114 -17.03 6.31 8.32
N HIS A 115 -16.58 5.39 7.47
CA HIS A 115 -15.30 4.68 7.62
C HIS A 115 -14.08 5.59 7.51
N TYR A 116 -14.21 6.78 6.92
CA TYR A 116 -13.16 7.80 6.81
C TYR A 116 -13.17 8.80 7.97
N ALA A 117 -13.76 8.42 9.11
CA ALA A 117 -13.63 9.20 10.33
C ALA A 117 -12.13 9.46 10.67
N PRO A 118 -11.78 10.62 11.25
CA PRO A 118 -10.38 10.98 11.53
C PRO A 118 -9.61 9.91 12.32
N GLU A 119 -10.28 9.23 13.25
CA GLU A 119 -9.72 8.13 14.04
C GLU A 119 -9.31 6.92 13.19
N SER A 120 -10.12 6.53 12.21
CA SER A 120 -9.84 5.43 11.29
C SER A 120 -8.67 5.76 10.39
N VAL A 121 -8.67 6.97 9.83
CA VAL A 121 -7.59 7.46 8.95
C VAL A 121 -6.28 7.56 9.74
N ALA A 122 -6.31 8.05 10.98
CA ALA A 122 -5.12 8.11 11.84
C ALA A 122 -4.58 6.70 12.16
N ARG A 123 -5.45 5.74 12.42
CA ARG A 123 -5.06 4.33 12.62
C ARG A 123 -4.43 3.73 11.37
N LEU A 124 -5.02 3.95 10.19
CA LEU A 124 -4.47 3.49 8.91
C LEU A 124 -3.12 4.15 8.61
N PHE A 125 -2.98 5.44 8.91
CA PHE A 125 -1.72 6.16 8.82
C PHE A 125 -0.65 5.55 9.71
N ALA A 126 -0.97 5.24 10.98
CA ALA A 126 -0.03 4.63 11.91
C ALA A 126 0.44 3.24 11.45
N ILE A 127 -0.47 2.41 10.94
CA ILE A 127 -0.13 1.09 10.38
C ILE A 127 0.81 1.24 9.18
N ASN A 128 0.49 2.15 8.27
CA ASN A 128 1.33 2.43 7.09
C ASN A 128 2.69 3.02 7.49
N ALA A 129 2.75 3.91 8.48
CA ALA A 129 3.98 4.51 8.96
C ALA A 129 4.90 3.47 9.60
N ALA A 130 4.34 2.56 10.41
CA ALA A 130 5.08 1.45 10.99
C ALA A 130 5.62 0.50 9.91
N ALA A 131 4.78 0.14 8.93
CA ALA A 131 5.20 -0.70 7.80
C ALA A 131 6.28 -0.02 6.95
N PHE A 132 6.15 1.29 6.69
CA PHE A 132 7.13 2.08 5.95
C PHE A 132 8.49 2.08 6.64
N ALA A 133 8.51 2.35 7.96
CA ALA A 133 9.73 2.32 8.76
C ALA A 133 10.38 0.93 8.74
N ALA A 134 9.59 -0.13 8.92
CA ALA A 134 10.06 -1.52 8.89
C ALA A 134 10.65 -1.90 7.53
N LEU A 135 9.98 -1.56 6.43
CA LEU A 135 10.44 -1.85 5.06
C LEU A 135 11.71 -1.09 4.72
N LEU A 136 11.82 0.19 5.09
CA LEU A 136 13.05 0.96 4.90
C LEU A 136 14.22 0.37 5.71
N ALA A 137 13.98 -0.02 6.96
CA ALA A 137 15.00 -0.66 7.79
C ALA A 137 15.45 -1.99 7.17
N ALA A 138 14.51 -2.84 6.76
CA ALA A 138 14.79 -4.11 6.10
C ALA A 138 15.59 -3.93 4.79
N GLY A 139 15.20 -2.96 3.96
CA GLY A 139 15.92 -2.64 2.71
C GLY A 139 17.36 -2.18 2.96
N LYS A 140 17.57 -1.31 3.95
CA LYS A 140 18.92 -0.89 4.36
C LYS A 140 19.76 -2.07 4.86
N ILE A 141 19.20 -2.91 5.73
CA ILE A 141 19.90 -4.10 6.25
C ILE A 141 20.28 -5.06 5.11
N ALA A 142 19.36 -5.33 4.18
CA ALA A 142 19.62 -6.18 3.03
C ALA A 142 20.76 -5.65 2.15
N SER A 143 20.79 -4.34 1.88
CA SER A 143 21.88 -3.70 1.12
C SER A 143 23.24 -3.79 1.85
N LEU A 144 23.25 -3.66 3.17
CA LEU A 144 24.48 -3.79 3.98
C LEU A 144 25.01 -5.23 3.96
N ILE A 145 24.14 -6.22 4.01
CA ILE A 145 24.52 -7.64 3.91
C ILE A 145 25.07 -7.95 2.52
N ALA A 146 24.40 -7.47 1.46
CA ALA A 146 24.83 -7.69 0.07
C ALA A 146 26.23 -7.09 -0.20
N THR A 147 26.47 -5.84 0.25
CA THR A 147 27.77 -5.18 0.09
C THR A 147 28.89 -5.83 0.92
N ARG A 148 28.58 -6.40 2.09
CA ARG A 148 29.54 -7.19 2.88
C ARG A 148 29.90 -8.51 2.19
N ARG A 149 28.92 -9.21 1.61
CA ARG A 149 29.16 -10.45 0.85
C ARG A 149 30.02 -10.20 -0.39
N ALA A 150 29.71 -9.14 -1.15
CA ALA A 150 30.49 -8.77 -2.32
C ALA A 150 31.96 -8.46 -1.98
N ARG A 151 32.20 -7.74 -0.87
CA ARG A 151 33.57 -7.47 -0.39
C ARG A 151 34.33 -8.73 0.02
N ARG A 152 33.67 -9.66 0.71
CA ARG A 152 34.29 -10.95 1.10
C ARG A 152 34.60 -11.86 -0.09
N ALA A 153 33.88 -11.75 -1.19
CA ALA A 153 34.14 -12.55 -2.39
C ALA A 153 35.33 -12.03 -3.22
N TYR A 154 35.84 -10.83 -2.92
CA TYR A 154 36.95 -10.18 -3.63
C TYR A 154 38.21 -10.06 -2.75
N SER A 155 38.21 -10.64 -1.56
CA SER A 155 39.38 -10.78 -0.67
C SER A 155 39.83 -12.23 -0.65
#